data_AF-A0A1S8N205-F1
#
_entry.id   AF-A0A1S8N205-F1
#
_cell.length_a   1.000
_cell.length_b   1.000
_cell.length_c   1.000
_cell.angle_alpha   90.00
_cell.angle_beta   90.00
_cell.angle_gamma   90.00
#
_symmetry.space_group_name_H-M   'P 1'
#
loop_
_entity.id
_entity.type
_entity.pdbx_description
1 polymer ?
#
loop_
_entity_poly.entity_id
_entity_poly.type
_entity_poly.pdbx_seq_one_letter_code
_entity_poly.pdbx_strand_id
1 'polypeptide(L)' 'MKVPAINYQEEIKKCKSMNDVVRKNGLMQRLLKDVMQQLLEDEMDEHLGRGKYEKIDDLHY' A
#
# COMPACT_ATOMS: atom_id res chain seq x y z
N MET A 1 -4.24 -8.57 -4.98
CA MET A 1 -4.76 -7.55 -4.04
C MET A 1 -5.01 -8.16 -2.65
N LYS A 2 -4.11 -7.91 -1.69
CA LYS A 2 -4.31 -8.17 -0.27
C LYS A 2 -5.10 -7.03 0.34
N VAL A 3 -6.22 -7.36 0.97
CA VAL A 3 -7.04 -6.42 1.74
C VAL A 3 -6.67 -6.57 3.22
N PRO A 4 -6.36 -5.48 3.93
CA PRO A 4 -6.01 -5.56 5.34
C PRO A 4 -7.21 -6.06 6.17
N ALA A 5 -6.94 -7.01 7.06
CA ALA A 5 -7.94 -7.56 7.99
C ALA A 5 -8.16 -6.58 9.16
N ILE A 6 -8.90 -5.50 8.89
CA ILE A 6 -9.21 -4.46 9.88
C ILE A 6 -10.68 -4.56 10.28
N ASN A 7 -10.94 -4.64 11.60
CA ASN A 7 -12.28 -4.46 12.13
C ASN A 7 -12.63 -2.97 12.15
N TYR A 8 -13.24 -2.50 11.06
CA TYR A 8 -13.61 -1.10 10.89
C TYR A 8 -14.45 -0.57 12.07
N GLN A 9 -15.41 -1.36 12.56
CA GLN A 9 -16.33 -0.95 13.62
C GLN A 9 -15.63 -0.72 14.96
N GLU A 10 -14.59 -1.50 15.27
CA GLU A 10 -13.78 -1.29 16.46
C GLU A 10 -12.80 -0.13 16.28
N GLU A 11 -12.22 0.01 15.09
CA GLU A 11 -11.22 1.04 14.84
C GLU A 11 -11.81 2.45 14.77
N ILE A 12 -13.00 2.62 14.18
CA ILE A 12 -13.65 3.94 14.09
C ILE A 12 -14.03 4.49 15.47
N LYS A 13 -14.39 3.62 16.42
CA LYS A 13 -14.69 4.00 17.81
C LYS A 13 -13.48 4.57 18.54
N LYS A 14 -12.25 4.27 18.08
CA LYS A 14 -11.01 4.79 18.65
C LYS A 14 -10.68 6.19 18.11
N CYS A 15 -11.28 6.61 16.99
CA CYS A 15 -11.12 7.94 16.44
C CYS A 15 -12.03 8.94 17.17
N LYS A 16 -11.44 9.97 17.77
CA LYS A 16 -12.17 11.02 18.50
C LYS A 16 -12.35 12.29 17.67
N SER A 17 -11.57 12.42 16.61
CA SER A 17 -11.55 13.58 15.72
C SER A 17 -11.20 13.16 14.30
N MET A 18 -11.45 14.06 13.34
CA MET A 18 -10.99 13.89 11.96
C MET A 18 -9.48 13.64 11.89
N ASN A 19 -8.70 14.26 12.79
CA ASN A 19 -7.26 14.08 12.84
C ASN A 19 -6.87 12.62 13.10
N ASP A 20 -7.61 11.86 13.92
CA ASP A 20 -7.34 10.43 14.15
C ASP A 20 -7.57 9.57 12.91
N VAL A 21 -8.38 10.06 11.96
CA VAL A 21 -8.67 9.38 10.69
C VAL A 21 -7.55 9.63 9.68
N VAL A 22 -7.12 10.89 9.52
CA VAL A 22 -6.24 11.33 8.42
C VAL A 22 -4.77 11.49 8.80
N ARG A 23 -4.42 11.53 10.10
CA ARG A 23 -3.01 11.68 10.51
C ARG A 23 -2.14 10.51 10.07
N LYS A 24 -0.83 10.67 10.22
CA LYS A 24 0.13 9.57 10.09
C LYS A 24 -0.23 8.43 11.04
N ASN A 25 -0.29 7.21 10.50
CA ASN A 25 -0.79 6.00 11.15
C ASN A 25 -2.27 6.07 11.59
N GLY A 26 -3.04 7.01 11.01
CA GLY A 26 -4.48 7.13 11.20
C GLY A 26 -5.24 5.99 10.54
N LEU A 27 -6.56 5.98 10.73
CA LEU A 27 -7.44 4.93 10.20
C LEU A 27 -7.34 4.80 8.67
N MET A 28 -7.34 5.93 7.94
CA MET A 28 -7.24 5.93 6.47
C MET A 28 -5.95 5.28 5.99
N GLN A 29 -4.81 5.65 6.60
CA GLN A 29 -3.54 5.06 6.23
C GLN A 29 -3.52 3.55 6.51
N ARG A 30 -4.04 3.09 7.65
CA ARG A 30 -4.06 1.65 7.98
C ARG A 30 -4.98 0.84 7.06
N LEU A 31 -6.09 1.42 6.61
CA LEU A 31 -7.01 0.77 5.67
C LEU A 31 -6.45 0.69 4.25
N LEU A 32 -5.78 1.74 3.80
CA LEU A 32 -5.46 1.91 2.39
C LEU A 32 -3.99 1.66 2.04
N LYS A 33 -3.08 1.64 3.02
CA LYS A 33 -1.63 1.50 2.80
C LYS A 33 -1.30 0.30 1.91
N ASP A 34 -1.76 -0.89 2.26
CA ASP A 34 -1.37 -2.11 1.56
C ASP A 34 -1.96 -2.17 0.15
N VAL A 35 -3.16 -1.61 -0.03
CA VAL A 35 -3.82 -1.49 -1.33
C VAL A 35 -3.06 -0.52 -2.23
N MET A 36 -2.74 0.68 -1.74
CA MET A 36 -1.96 1.66 -2.50
C MET A 36 -0.57 1.13 -2.82
N GLN A 37 0.09 0.46 -1.88
CA GLN A 37 1.41 -0.11 -2.11
C GLN A 37 1.37 -1.14 -3.24
N GLN A 38 0.39 -2.04 -3.27
CA GLN A 38 0.26 -3.02 -4.34
C GLN A 38 -0.03 -2.37 -5.70
N LEU A 39 -0.93 -1.38 -5.75
CA LEU A 39 -1.22 -0.67 -7.00
C LEU A 39 0.03 0.02 -7.56
N LEU A 40 0.83 0.65 -6.69
CA LEU A 40 2.07 1.30 -7.09
C LEU A 40 3.17 0.29 -7.47
N GLU A 41 3.24 -0.86 -6.78
CA GLU A 41 4.17 -1.94 -7.13
C GLU A 41 3.81 -2.53 -8.51
N ASP A 42 2.53 -2.79 -8.78
CA ASP A 42 2.05 -3.29 -10.08
C ASP A 42 2.33 -2.27 -11.21
N GLU A 43 2.05 -0.98 -10.98
CA GLU A 43 2.34 0.09 -11.95
C GLU A 43 3.84 0.23 -12.23
N MET A 44 4.68 0.09 -11.20
CA MET A 44 6.14 0.10 -11.35
C MET A 44 6.66 -1.09 -12.13
N ASP A 45 6.19 -2.31 -11.84
CA ASP A 45 6.61 -3.53 -12.53
C ASP A 45 6.23 -3.46 -14.03
N GLU A 46 5.05 -2.92 -14.35
CA GLU A 46 4.63 -2.64 -15.74
C GLU A 46 5.52 -1.58 -16.39
N HIS A 47 5.76 -0.45 -15.73
CA HIS A 47 6.53 0.67 -16.29
C HIS A 47 8.01 0.32 -16.51
N LEU A 48 8.60 -0.46 -15.60
CA LEU A 48 10.00 -0.87 -15.67
C LEU A 48 10.20 -2.16 -16.47
N GLY A 49 9.12 -2.91 -16.76
CA GLY A 49 9.15 -4.18 -17.48
C GLY A 49 9.89 -5.30 -16.72
N ARG A 50 10.10 -5.15 -15.42
CA ARG A 50 10.81 -6.10 -14.55
C ARG A 50 10.30 -6.03 -13.13
N GLY A 51 10.37 -7.16 -12.43
CA GLY A 51 10.01 -7.25 -11.03
C GLY A 51 11.04 -6.63 -10.09
N LYS A 52 10.59 -6.29 -8.89
CA LYS A 52 11.48 -5.84 -7.81
C LYS A 52 12.60 -6.86 -7.54
N TYR A 53 13.85 -6.39 -7.60
CA TYR A 53 15.07 -7.19 -7.46
C TYR A 53 15.41 -8.14 -8.61
N GLU A 54 14.67 -8.10 -9.72
CA GLU A 54 15.03 -8.82 -10.93
C GLU A 54 16.32 -8.21 -11.51
N LYS A 55 17.35 -9.05 -11.64
CA LYS A 55 18.61 -8.63 -12.27
C LYS A 55 18.36 -8.58 -13.77
N ILE A 56 18.67 -7.44 -14.38
CA ILE A 56 18.84 -7.40 -15.82
C ILE A 56 20.21 -8.04 -16.08
N ASP A 57 20.20 -9.25 -16.62
CA ASP A 57 21.39 -9.76 -17.29
C ASP A 57 21.54 -8.92 -18.56
N ASP A 58 22.36 -7.87 -18.51
CA ASP A 58 22.78 -7.09 -19.68
C ASP A 58 23.65 -8.01 -20.57
N LEU A 59 23.02 -8.96 -21.25
CA LEU A 59 23.60 -9.71 -22.37
C LEU A 59 23.45 -8.87 -23.64
N HIS A 60 24.17 -7.75 -23.67
CA HIS A 60 24.49 -7.07 -24.92
C HIS A 60 25.76 -7.72 -25.50
N TYR A 61 25.55 -8.64 -26.46
CA TYR A 61 26.58 -9.15 -27.37
C TYR A 61 26.86 -8.13 -28.49
#